data_AF-A0A9P7FRL8-F1
#
_entry.id   AF-A0A9P7FRL8-F1
#
_cell.length_a   1.000
_cell.length_b   1.000
_cell.length_c   1.000
_cell.angle_alpha   90.00
_cell.angle_beta   90.00
_cell.angle_gamma   90.00
#
_symmetry.space_group_name_H-M   'P 1'
#
loop_
_entity.id
_entity.type
_entity.pdbx_description
1 polymer ?
#
loop_
_entity_poly.entity_id
_entity_poly.type
_entity_poly.pdbx_seq_one_letter_code
_entity_poly.pdbx_strand_id
1 'polypeptide(L)'
;MGHGNQNKPLPPLETISPHILRYWKMRKTDKEMLELLQTNHIDLDKYGLGMTRFREIRAKMGLTRTRQQAHTLESIQEPMISLRKKYPKAGSREIISLLFHEKGMSVSRDLVTQYFHTFEPLLIKERKARRLQRRRFWSAGVNDLWAVDQHDKWKKFGLALHTGIDPFPGKTHWMKVWWTNNNPKLIASYYLDAVDTTGYMPLVSQSDPGSENYRIANAQTVLRHWHDPDLIGTIQHRWMRHKKNVMPEIAWSQLRRRFTPGFEDILQLGVTNDWYDIGKPLDALVFRWLFIPWIQQELDSYVERLNNTRKRADRNKILPHGVPNDICESPERYGCLDFKVKVEKDALDHVRRLYAPPDDPVFELVPSTFDEFAKVLYTSMGSPVVTGENIWDIYRALLFRVERLEVAVDYIAEWETCLADMDPGSDIDLVAGKELGDRVDTGNDEGQYYMGGVNNGQGLDASHILQLEALDDGGEIELEVQFSDEEPVEKDALDEW
;
A
#
# COMPACT_ATOMS: atom_id res chain seq x y z
N MET A 1 58.83 -9.10 -14.50
CA MET A 1 58.58 -8.92 -13.05
C MET A 1 57.20 -9.50 -12.76
N GLY A 2 56.97 -10.53 -11.95
CA GLY A 2 57.85 -11.38 -11.15
C GLY A 2 57.38 -12.84 -11.23
N HIS A 3 58.35 -13.75 -11.08
CA HIS A 3 58.09 -15.16 -10.85
C HIS A 3 57.53 -15.39 -9.44
N GLY A 4 56.56 -16.29 -9.35
CA GLY A 4 55.99 -16.84 -8.13
C GLY A 4 54.60 -17.33 -8.51
N ASN A 5 54.27 -18.61 -8.48
CA ASN A 5 54.01 -19.24 -7.19
C ASN A 5 53.67 -20.74 -7.30
N GLN A 6 54.44 -21.55 -8.06
CA GLN A 6 54.06 -22.96 -8.29
C GLN A 6 54.38 -23.94 -7.15
N ASN A 7 54.99 -23.50 -6.04
CA ASN A 7 55.34 -24.38 -4.92
C ASN A 7 55.19 -23.73 -3.53
N LYS A 8 54.25 -22.79 -3.33
CA LYS A 8 53.95 -22.36 -1.95
C LYS A 8 53.28 -23.50 -1.17
N PRO A 9 53.69 -23.74 0.09
CA PRO A 9 53.07 -24.76 0.91
C PRO A 9 51.57 -24.47 1.12
N LEU A 10 50.80 -25.51 1.42
CA LEU A 10 49.41 -25.33 1.83
C LEU A 10 49.35 -24.58 3.17
N PRO A 11 48.37 -23.69 3.37
CA PRO A 11 48.17 -23.07 4.66
C PRO A 11 47.87 -24.14 5.73
N PRO A 12 48.34 -23.96 6.99
CA PRO A 12 48.06 -24.90 8.07
C PRO A 12 46.56 -25.16 8.22
N LEU A 13 46.17 -26.42 8.37
CA LEU A 13 44.75 -26.76 8.42
C LEU A 13 44.09 -26.23 9.70
N GLU A 14 44.82 -26.10 10.81
CA GLU A 14 44.25 -25.56 12.05
C GLU A 14 43.82 -24.09 11.90
N THR A 15 44.50 -23.32 11.04
CA THR A 15 44.21 -21.89 10.87
C THR A 15 43.04 -21.67 9.93
N ILE A 16 42.91 -22.44 8.84
CA ILE A 16 41.86 -22.22 7.84
C ILE A 16 40.55 -22.99 8.12
N SER A 17 40.61 -24.13 8.81
CA SER A 17 39.44 -25.01 9.01
C SER A 17 38.24 -24.33 9.70
N PRO A 18 38.43 -23.51 10.77
CA PRO A 18 37.31 -22.78 11.39
C PRO A 18 36.61 -21.82 10.42
N HIS A 19 37.37 -21.15 9.55
CA HIS A 19 36.84 -20.22 8.56
C HIS A 19 36.11 -20.96 7.43
N ILE A 20 36.64 -22.10 6.98
CA ILE A 20 35.96 -22.99 6.02
C ILE A 20 34.59 -23.42 6.59
N LEU A 21 34.55 -23.86 7.85
CA LEU A 21 33.30 -24.23 8.52
C LEU A 21 32.33 -23.06 8.63
N ARG A 22 32.82 -21.87 8.98
CA ARG A 22 32.01 -20.64 9.06
C ARG A 22 31.37 -20.29 7.72
N TYR A 23 32.16 -20.24 6.65
CA TYR A 23 31.65 -19.91 5.32
C TYR A 23 30.77 -21.02 4.73
N TRP A 24 31.02 -22.28 5.09
CA TRP A 24 30.16 -23.40 4.75
C TRP A 24 28.78 -23.26 5.39
N LYS A 25 28.73 -22.94 6.69
CA LYS A 25 27.46 -22.64 7.38
C LYS A 25 26.71 -21.49 6.73
N MET A 26 27.39 -20.50 6.16
CA MET A 26 26.77 -19.42 5.37
C MET A 26 26.32 -19.84 3.97
N ARG A 27 26.49 -21.12 3.59
CA ARG A 27 26.14 -21.69 2.29
C ARG A 27 26.81 -21.02 1.08
N LYS A 28 27.94 -20.33 1.28
CA LYS A 28 28.74 -19.76 0.20
C LYS A 28 29.22 -20.84 -0.77
N THR A 29 29.36 -20.49 -2.04
CA THR A 29 29.89 -21.38 -3.08
C THR A 29 31.38 -21.66 -2.87
N ASP A 30 31.89 -22.73 -3.48
CA ASP A 30 33.31 -23.08 -3.35
C ASP A 30 34.24 -21.95 -3.87
N LYS A 31 33.77 -21.16 -4.86
CA LYS A 31 34.48 -19.98 -5.39
C LYS A 31 34.54 -18.85 -4.36
N GLU A 32 33.38 -18.43 -3.83
CA GLU A 32 33.31 -17.36 -2.83
C GLU A 32 34.04 -17.73 -1.53
N MET A 33 33.95 -18.99 -1.10
CA MET A 33 34.70 -19.47 0.07
C MET A 33 36.20 -19.36 -0.16
N LEU A 34 36.69 -19.75 -1.33
CA LEU A 34 38.11 -19.68 -1.66
C LEU A 34 38.59 -18.22 -1.73
N GLU A 35 37.84 -17.35 -2.41
CA GLU A 35 38.14 -15.92 -2.49
C GLU A 35 38.22 -15.30 -1.08
N LEU A 36 37.23 -15.53 -0.23
CA LEU A 36 37.23 -14.99 1.14
C LEU A 36 38.38 -15.52 2.00
N LEU A 37 38.79 -16.78 1.81
CA LEU A 37 39.95 -17.35 2.49
C LEU A 37 41.25 -16.70 2.01
N GLN A 38 41.41 -16.56 0.70
CA GLN A 38 42.59 -15.94 0.09
C GLN A 38 42.72 -14.46 0.45
N THR A 39 41.60 -13.72 0.52
CA THR A 39 41.60 -12.28 0.83
C THR A 39 41.83 -12.01 2.32
N ASN A 40 41.23 -12.80 3.22
CA ASN A 40 41.14 -12.40 4.63
C ASN A 40 41.88 -13.31 5.61
N HIS A 41 42.23 -14.55 5.22
CA HIS A 41 42.70 -15.58 6.17
C HIS A 41 43.97 -16.31 5.74
N ILE A 42 44.48 -16.04 4.53
CA ILE A 42 45.68 -16.66 3.98
C ILE A 42 46.64 -15.56 3.58
N ASP A 43 47.85 -15.59 4.15
CA ASP A 43 48.98 -14.81 3.65
C ASP A 43 49.42 -15.40 2.30
N LEU A 44 49.01 -14.74 1.22
CA LEU A 44 49.29 -15.17 -0.15
C LEU A 44 50.77 -15.05 -0.52
N ASP A 45 51.58 -14.30 0.23
CA ASP A 45 53.03 -14.23 0.06
C ASP A 45 53.72 -15.49 0.61
N LYS A 46 53.10 -16.18 1.58
CA LYS A 46 53.65 -17.37 2.25
C LYS A 46 53.00 -18.69 1.84
N TYR A 47 51.70 -18.70 1.57
CA TYR A 47 50.94 -19.92 1.29
C TYR A 47 50.16 -19.85 -0.03
N GLY A 48 49.82 -21.02 -0.58
CA GLY A 48 49.03 -21.14 -1.81
C GLY A 48 47.86 -22.10 -1.61
N LEU A 49 46.66 -21.70 -2.04
CA LEU A 49 45.49 -22.57 -2.01
C LEU A 49 44.69 -22.43 -3.30
N GLY A 50 44.75 -23.45 -4.16
CA GLY A 50 43.96 -23.53 -5.40
C GLY A 50 42.64 -24.28 -5.22
N MET A 51 41.71 -24.08 -6.15
CA MET A 51 40.36 -24.67 -6.13
C MET A 51 40.35 -26.19 -5.95
N THR A 52 41.23 -26.92 -6.64
CA THR A 52 41.32 -28.39 -6.55
C THR A 52 41.69 -28.84 -5.13
N ARG A 53 42.75 -28.25 -4.56
CA ARG A 53 43.19 -28.57 -3.19
C ARG A 53 42.19 -28.11 -2.13
N PHE A 54 41.54 -26.97 -2.33
CA PHE A 54 40.45 -26.51 -1.46
C PHE A 54 39.29 -27.52 -1.43
N ARG A 55 38.88 -28.04 -2.60
CA ARG A 55 37.84 -29.09 -2.67
C ARG A 55 38.26 -30.38 -1.98
N GLU A 56 39.53 -30.78 -2.09
CA GLU A 56 40.08 -31.95 -1.37
C GLU A 56 40.05 -31.75 0.16
N ILE A 57 40.48 -30.57 0.65
CA ILE A 57 40.45 -30.23 2.08
C ILE A 57 39.00 -30.26 2.58
N ARG A 58 38.10 -29.59 1.87
CA ARG A 58 36.67 -29.56 2.19
C ARG A 58 36.05 -30.96 2.25
N ALA A 59 36.40 -31.83 1.29
CA ALA A 59 35.95 -33.23 1.28
C ALA A 59 36.51 -34.04 2.46
N LYS A 60 37.79 -33.85 2.83
CA LYS A 60 38.39 -34.47 4.02
C LYS A 60 37.73 -34.02 5.33
N MET A 61 37.17 -32.81 5.35
CA MET A 61 36.38 -32.29 6.47
C MET A 61 34.93 -32.82 6.49
N GLY A 62 34.54 -33.70 5.56
CA GLY A 62 33.17 -34.22 5.45
C GLY A 62 32.16 -33.21 4.90
N LEU A 63 32.61 -32.03 4.46
CA LEU A 63 31.74 -30.99 3.92
C LEU A 63 31.53 -31.28 2.45
N THR A 64 30.57 -32.11 2.06
CA THR A 64 30.32 -32.49 0.66
C THR A 64 29.09 -31.78 0.10
N ARG A 65 29.08 -31.45 -1.20
CA ARG A 65 27.90 -30.80 -1.85
C ARG A 65 26.90 -31.85 -2.31
N THR A 66 25.69 -31.40 -2.68
CA THR A 66 24.60 -32.22 -3.20
C THR A 66 25.00 -33.30 -4.20
N ARG A 67 25.78 -32.99 -5.24
CA ARG A 67 26.21 -33.98 -6.23
C ARG A 67 27.09 -35.09 -5.63
N GLN A 68 27.90 -34.76 -4.63
CA GLN A 68 28.80 -35.71 -3.97
C GLN A 68 28.07 -36.54 -2.91
N GLN A 69 27.10 -35.95 -2.22
CA GLN A 69 26.27 -36.67 -1.25
C GLN A 69 25.25 -37.59 -1.93
N ALA A 70 24.80 -37.26 -3.14
CA ALA A 70 23.94 -38.08 -3.98
C ALA A 70 22.72 -38.67 -3.23
N HIS A 71 22.13 -37.88 -2.35
CA HIS A 71 20.94 -38.28 -1.61
C HIS A 71 19.81 -38.72 -2.55
N THR A 72 19.08 -39.76 -2.15
CA THR A 72 17.86 -40.28 -2.80
C THR A 72 16.61 -39.95 -1.96
N LEU A 73 15.43 -40.24 -2.50
CA LEU A 73 14.15 -40.03 -1.79
C LEU A 73 14.10 -40.80 -0.46
N GLU A 74 14.61 -42.04 -0.47
CA GLU A 74 14.67 -42.92 0.69
C GLU A 74 15.62 -42.36 1.74
N SER A 75 16.79 -41.89 1.30
CA SER A 75 17.83 -41.38 2.23
C SER A 75 17.41 -40.11 2.98
N ILE A 76 16.48 -39.32 2.43
CA ILE A 76 15.99 -38.10 3.08
C ILE A 76 14.70 -38.32 3.88
N GLN A 77 14.08 -39.49 3.82
CA GLN A 77 12.74 -39.71 4.37
C GLN A 77 12.68 -39.57 5.89
N GLU A 78 13.58 -40.19 6.63
CA GLU A 78 13.63 -40.11 8.10
C GLU A 78 13.98 -38.69 8.60
N PRO A 79 14.99 -38.00 8.02
CA PRO A 79 15.23 -36.58 8.26
C PRO A 79 14.02 -35.69 7.97
N MET A 80 13.30 -35.96 6.88
CA MET A 80 12.09 -35.22 6.50
C MET A 80 10.96 -35.41 7.51
N ILE A 81 10.68 -36.64 7.94
CA ILE A 81 9.68 -36.93 8.98
C ILE A 81 10.04 -36.22 10.29
N SER A 82 11.32 -36.27 10.68
CA SER A 82 11.82 -35.59 11.88
C SER A 82 11.61 -34.07 11.81
N LEU A 83 11.96 -33.45 10.68
CA LEU A 83 11.79 -32.00 10.47
C LEU A 83 10.30 -31.62 10.42
N ARG A 84 9.45 -32.44 9.80
CA ARG A 84 8.01 -32.17 9.70
C ARG A 84 7.28 -32.15 11.04
N LYS A 85 7.77 -32.89 12.04
CA LYS A 85 7.23 -32.81 13.41
C LYS A 85 7.42 -31.41 14.02
N LYS A 86 8.54 -30.74 13.74
CA LYS A 86 8.85 -29.40 14.25
C LYS A 86 8.33 -28.29 13.33
N TYR A 87 8.40 -28.49 12.02
CA TYR A 87 8.10 -27.51 10.99
C TYR A 87 7.07 -28.05 9.98
N PRO A 88 5.82 -28.28 10.42
CA PRO A 88 4.80 -28.96 9.61
C PRO A 88 4.47 -28.20 8.31
N LYS A 89 4.63 -26.88 8.30
CA LYS A 89 4.30 -26.01 7.15
C LYS A 89 5.50 -25.49 6.36
N ALA A 90 6.74 -25.92 6.65
CA ALA A 90 7.94 -25.42 5.97
C ALA A 90 7.96 -25.73 4.46
N GLY A 91 8.24 -24.71 3.65
CA GLY A 91 8.31 -24.80 2.18
C GLY A 91 9.59 -25.48 1.68
N SER A 92 9.72 -25.71 0.36
CA SER A 92 10.90 -26.42 -0.19
C SER A 92 12.21 -25.71 0.10
N ARG A 93 12.26 -24.37 -0.04
CA ARG A 93 13.47 -23.58 0.30
C ARG A 93 13.86 -23.70 1.77
N GLU A 94 12.89 -23.65 2.65
CA GLU A 94 13.08 -23.73 4.09
C GLU A 94 13.52 -25.14 4.51
N ILE A 95 12.86 -26.17 3.98
CA ILE A 95 13.24 -27.57 4.19
C ILE A 95 14.67 -27.85 3.72
N ILE A 96 15.10 -27.32 2.56
CA ILE A 96 16.49 -27.45 2.10
C ILE A 96 17.46 -26.80 3.10
N SER A 97 17.07 -25.64 3.66
CA SER A 97 17.87 -24.97 4.70
C SER A 97 17.95 -25.82 5.97
N LEU A 98 16.82 -26.34 6.45
CA LEU A 98 16.74 -27.18 7.65
C LEU A 98 17.50 -28.49 7.50
N LEU A 99 17.40 -29.16 6.35
CA LEU A 99 18.19 -30.35 6.04
C LEU A 99 19.69 -30.04 6.09
N PHE A 100 20.11 -28.88 5.58
CA PHE A 100 21.51 -28.47 5.62
C PHE A 100 21.99 -28.15 7.05
N HIS A 101 21.23 -27.33 7.79
CA HIS A 101 21.65 -26.81 9.09
C HIS A 101 21.43 -27.77 10.26
N GLU A 102 20.32 -28.50 10.28
CA GLU A 102 19.98 -29.41 11.39
C GLU A 102 20.41 -30.85 11.13
N LYS A 103 20.53 -31.26 9.86
CA LYS A 103 20.82 -32.66 9.50
C LYS A 103 22.14 -32.83 8.74
N GLY A 104 22.83 -31.74 8.40
CA GLY A 104 24.10 -31.79 7.64
C GLY A 104 23.95 -32.27 6.19
N MET A 105 22.73 -32.26 5.65
CA MET A 105 22.38 -32.81 4.34
C MET A 105 22.24 -31.71 3.29
N SER A 106 23.03 -31.79 2.24
CA SER A 106 22.98 -30.89 1.09
C SER A 106 22.05 -31.48 0.03
N VAL A 107 20.76 -31.18 0.09
CA VAL A 107 19.75 -31.79 -0.78
C VAL A 107 19.35 -30.85 -1.93
N SER A 108 19.11 -31.41 -3.13
CA SER A 108 18.65 -30.62 -4.28
C SER A 108 17.20 -30.18 -4.11
N ARG A 109 16.84 -29.06 -4.74
CA ARG A 109 15.45 -28.60 -4.78
C ARG A 109 14.53 -29.61 -5.46
N ASP A 110 15.00 -30.24 -6.52
CA ASP A 110 14.22 -31.19 -7.31
C ASP A 110 13.87 -32.42 -6.48
N LEU A 111 14.81 -32.94 -5.69
CA LEU A 111 14.57 -34.09 -4.83
C LEU A 111 13.59 -33.80 -3.70
N VAL A 112 13.70 -32.63 -3.05
CA VAL A 112 12.71 -32.19 -2.03
C VAL A 112 11.34 -31.99 -2.66
N THR A 113 11.29 -31.44 -3.88
CA THR A 113 10.03 -31.25 -4.61
C THR A 113 9.40 -32.60 -4.97
N GLN A 114 10.20 -33.55 -5.45
CA GLN A 114 9.78 -34.92 -5.73
C GLN A 114 9.26 -35.60 -4.45
N TYR A 115 9.95 -35.45 -3.32
CA TYR A 115 9.49 -35.96 -2.02
C TYR A 115 8.11 -35.40 -1.65
N PHE A 116 7.89 -34.09 -1.79
CA PHE A 116 6.59 -33.49 -1.52
C PHE A 116 5.50 -34.08 -2.42
N HIS A 117 5.79 -34.29 -3.71
CA HIS A 117 4.83 -34.86 -4.66
C HIS A 117 4.46 -36.31 -4.32
N THR A 118 5.44 -37.10 -3.89
CA THR A 118 5.25 -38.53 -3.57
C THR A 118 4.57 -38.73 -2.21
N PHE A 119 5.04 -38.05 -1.16
CA PHE A 119 4.65 -38.35 0.22
C PHE A 119 3.75 -37.29 0.87
N GLU A 120 3.74 -36.06 0.36
CA GLU A 120 2.97 -34.94 0.91
C GLU A 120 2.00 -34.29 -0.09
N PRO A 121 1.30 -35.05 -0.96
CA PRO A 121 0.46 -34.46 -2.00
C PRO A 121 -0.70 -33.64 -1.43
N LEU A 122 -1.18 -33.97 -0.22
CA LEU A 122 -2.21 -33.20 0.48
C LEU A 122 -1.69 -31.83 0.93
N LEU A 123 -0.48 -31.74 1.50
CA LEU A 123 0.12 -30.46 1.89
C LEU A 123 0.43 -29.58 0.66
N ILE A 124 0.82 -30.18 -0.47
CA ILE A 124 0.92 -29.46 -1.74
C ILE A 124 -0.45 -28.94 -2.15
N LYS A 125 -1.50 -29.78 -2.12
CA LYS A 125 -2.85 -29.37 -2.46
C LYS A 125 -3.37 -28.27 -1.54
N GLU A 126 -3.14 -28.33 -0.23
CA GLU A 126 -3.50 -27.28 0.74
C GLU A 126 -2.79 -25.95 0.43
N ARG A 127 -1.51 -25.99 0.04
CA ARG A 127 -0.78 -24.78 -0.40
C ARG A 127 -1.26 -24.27 -1.76
N LYS A 128 -1.62 -25.18 -2.67
CA LYS A 128 -2.16 -24.89 -4.00
C LYS A 128 -3.68 -24.71 -4.00
N ALA A 129 -4.35 -24.71 -2.85
CA ALA A 129 -5.81 -24.65 -2.72
C ALA A 129 -6.40 -23.26 -3.06
N ARG A 130 -5.80 -22.56 -4.04
CA ARG A 130 -6.26 -21.29 -4.59
C ARG A 130 -6.52 -20.24 -3.51
N ARG A 131 -5.62 -20.09 -2.53
CA ARG A 131 -5.69 -18.97 -1.57
C ARG A 131 -5.60 -17.59 -2.26
N LEU A 132 -5.16 -17.56 -3.52
CA LEU A 132 -5.30 -16.42 -4.43
C LEU A 132 -6.14 -16.87 -5.62
N GLN A 133 -7.46 -16.82 -5.49
CA GLN A 133 -8.33 -16.78 -6.66
C GLN A 133 -8.19 -15.39 -7.26
N ARG A 134 -7.65 -15.28 -8.48
CA ARG A 134 -7.70 -14.03 -9.23
C ARG A 134 -9.16 -13.77 -9.59
N ARG A 135 -9.78 -12.80 -8.92
CA ARG A 135 -11.11 -12.29 -9.26
C ARG A 135 -10.93 -11.03 -10.10
N ARG A 136 -11.74 -10.88 -11.14
CA ARG A 136 -11.76 -9.65 -11.92
C ARG A 136 -12.77 -8.70 -11.27
N PHE A 137 -12.29 -7.55 -10.80
CA PHE A 137 -13.13 -6.47 -10.30
C PHE A 137 -13.85 -5.81 -11.49
N TRP A 138 -15.16 -5.64 -11.38
CA TRP A 138 -15.96 -5.00 -12.43
C TRP A 138 -16.95 -3.98 -11.82
N SER A 139 -17.14 -2.87 -12.52
CA SER A 139 -18.05 -1.76 -12.25
C SER A 139 -18.71 -1.40 -13.58
N ALA A 140 -19.95 -0.92 -13.60
CA ALA A 140 -20.73 -0.77 -14.83
C ALA A 140 -20.32 0.47 -15.65
N GLY A 141 -19.82 1.50 -14.98
CA GLY A 141 -19.41 2.75 -15.62
C GLY A 141 -18.74 3.69 -14.63
N VAL A 142 -18.45 4.90 -15.10
CA VAL A 142 -17.94 5.98 -14.26
C VAL A 142 -19.00 6.36 -13.24
N ASN A 143 -18.60 6.65 -11.99
CA ASN A 143 -19.47 7.03 -10.88
C ASN A 143 -20.53 5.99 -10.48
N ASP A 144 -20.44 4.75 -10.96
CA ASP A 144 -21.24 3.64 -10.42
C ASP A 144 -20.93 3.41 -8.94
N LEU A 145 -19.68 3.68 -8.53
CA LEU A 145 -19.17 3.37 -7.19
C LEU A 145 -17.99 4.28 -6.84
N TRP A 146 -17.99 4.88 -5.63
CA TRP A 146 -16.75 5.36 -4.99
C TRP A 146 -16.37 4.48 -3.79
N ALA A 147 -15.17 3.93 -3.83
CA ALA A 147 -14.61 3.12 -2.77
C ALA A 147 -13.70 3.98 -1.87
N VAL A 148 -13.89 3.89 -0.56
CA VAL A 148 -13.15 4.66 0.44
C VAL A 148 -12.40 3.75 1.40
N ASP A 149 -11.25 4.19 1.91
CA ASP A 149 -10.42 3.41 2.84
C ASP A 149 -9.43 4.28 3.62
N GLN A 150 -8.99 3.77 4.76
CA GLN A 150 -8.05 4.40 5.68
C GLN A 150 -6.67 3.73 5.65
N HIS A 151 -5.61 4.47 5.99
CA HIS A 151 -4.26 3.90 6.09
C HIS A 151 -3.44 4.46 7.26
N ASP A 152 -3.05 3.54 8.16
CA ASP A 152 -2.57 3.87 9.51
C ASP A 152 -1.05 3.82 9.70
N LYS A 153 -0.26 3.50 8.67
CA LYS A 153 1.19 3.27 8.89
C LYS A 153 1.95 4.49 9.37
N TRP A 154 1.46 5.70 9.09
CA TRP A 154 2.07 6.94 9.54
C TRP A 154 1.56 7.39 10.91
N LYS A 155 0.68 6.62 11.58
CA LYS A 155 0.23 6.93 12.95
C LYS A 155 1.41 6.99 13.92
N LYS A 156 2.49 6.25 13.65
CA LYS A 156 3.76 6.34 14.41
C LYS A 156 4.43 7.72 14.37
N PHE A 157 4.09 8.55 13.37
CA PHE A 157 4.52 9.94 13.23
C PHE A 157 3.42 10.93 13.61
N GLY A 158 2.22 10.46 13.97
CA GLY A 158 1.06 11.31 14.25
C GLY A 158 0.27 11.69 13.01
N LEU A 159 0.38 10.94 11.91
CA LEU A 159 -0.33 11.19 10.66
C LEU A 159 -1.19 9.98 10.26
N ALA A 160 -2.41 10.23 9.81
CA ALA A 160 -3.33 9.24 9.29
C ALA A 160 -3.76 9.64 7.88
N LEU A 161 -3.94 8.64 7.01
CA LEU A 161 -4.31 8.86 5.61
C LEU A 161 -5.71 8.31 5.34
N HIS A 162 -6.43 8.96 4.42
CA HIS A 162 -7.73 8.49 3.91
C HIS A 162 -7.83 8.73 2.40
N THR A 163 -8.47 7.84 1.66
CA THR A 163 -8.65 8.00 0.21
C THR A 163 -10.06 7.64 -0.24
N GLY A 164 -10.48 8.23 -1.35
CA GLY A 164 -11.71 7.91 -2.07
C GLY A 164 -11.42 7.81 -3.56
N ILE A 165 -11.83 6.71 -4.16
CA ILE A 165 -11.45 6.34 -5.53
C ILE A 165 -12.69 5.83 -6.26
N ASP A 166 -12.89 6.30 -7.49
CA ASP A 166 -13.76 5.63 -8.45
C ASP A 166 -12.98 4.50 -9.14
N PRO A 167 -13.32 3.23 -8.87
CA PRO A 167 -12.61 2.09 -9.43
C PRO A 167 -12.62 1.99 -10.96
N PHE A 168 -13.68 2.47 -11.62
CA PHE A 168 -13.92 2.24 -13.04
C PHE A 168 -12.87 2.94 -13.94
N PRO A 169 -12.74 4.28 -13.89
CA PRO A 169 -11.61 5.00 -14.47
C PRO A 169 -10.34 4.81 -13.62
N GLY A 170 -10.51 4.45 -12.34
CA GLY A 170 -9.45 4.49 -11.34
C GLY A 170 -9.05 5.91 -10.96
N LYS A 171 -10.01 6.84 -10.93
CA LYS A 171 -9.80 8.23 -10.55
C LYS A 171 -9.78 8.34 -9.03
N THR A 172 -8.76 8.99 -8.48
CA THR A 172 -8.72 9.31 -7.06
C THR A 172 -9.42 10.65 -6.85
N HIS A 173 -10.55 10.66 -6.14
CA HIS A 173 -11.28 11.89 -5.82
C HIS A 173 -10.60 12.67 -4.70
N TRP A 174 -10.07 11.96 -3.69
CA TRP A 174 -9.26 12.57 -2.64
C TRP A 174 -8.21 11.60 -2.10
N MET A 175 -7.14 12.19 -1.58
CA MET A 175 -6.19 11.52 -0.69
C MET A 175 -5.74 12.52 0.36
N LYS A 176 -6.21 12.33 1.58
CA LYS A 176 -6.11 13.29 2.67
C LYS A 176 -5.17 12.78 3.74
N VAL A 177 -4.38 13.70 4.30
CA VAL A 177 -3.57 13.48 5.50
C VAL A 177 -4.12 14.31 6.64
N TRP A 178 -4.18 13.73 7.83
CA TRP A 178 -4.58 14.43 9.04
C TRP A 178 -3.91 13.84 10.26
N TRP A 179 -4.13 14.43 11.44
CA TRP A 179 -3.57 13.91 12.69
C TRP A 179 -4.36 12.73 13.28
N THR A 180 -5.59 12.51 12.79
CA THR A 180 -6.44 11.36 13.16
C THR A 180 -7.28 10.90 11.97
N ASN A 181 -7.70 9.65 12.00
CA ASN A 181 -8.76 9.10 11.16
C ASN A 181 -9.81 8.33 11.98
N ASN A 182 -9.73 8.42 13.31
CA ASN A 182 -10.67 7.73 14.19
C ASN A 182 -11.99 8.50 14.35
N ASN A 183 -12.07 9.76 13.90
CA ASN A 183 -13.27 10.57 14.01
C ASN A 183 -14.13 10.45 12.74
N PRO A 184 -15.34 9.88 12.81
CA PRO A 184 -16.19 9.66 11.65
C PRO A 184 -16.63 10.96 10.94
N LYS A 185 -16.70 12.10 11.65
CA LYS A 185 -17.09 13.40 11.07
C LYS A 185 -16.05 13.90 10.07
N LEU A 186 -14.77 13.73 10.42
CA LEU A 186 -13.64 14.02 9.56
C LEU A 186 -13.65 13.17 8.29
N ILE A 187 -13.92 11.87 8.45
CA ILE A 187 -13.95 10.94 7.32
C ILE A 187 -15.11 11.28 6.38
N ALA A 188 -16.27 11.64 6.93
CA ALA A 188 -17.41 12.10 6.16
C ALA A 188 -17.17 13.45 5.46
N SER A 189 -16.42 14.39 6.06
CA SER A 189 -16.14 15.67 5.42
C SER A 189 -15.36 15.49 4.12
N TYR A 190 -14.38 14.58 4.07
CA TYR A 190 -13.63 14.31 2.84
C TYR A 190 -14.53 13.87 1.68
N TYR A 191 -15.53 13.04 1.97
CA TYR A 191 -16.52 12.63 0.99
C TYR A 191 -17.38 13.82 0.54
N LEU A 192 -17.91 14.60 1.50
CA LEU A 192 -18.76 15.75 1.21
C LEU A 192 -18.03 16.89 0.48
N ASP A 193 -16.74 17.09 0.75
CA ASP A 193 -15.88 18.06 0.04
C ASP A 193 -15.68 17.65 -1.41
N ALA A 194 -15.51 16.34 -1.67
CA ALA A 194 -15.43 15.82 -3.02
C ALA A 194 -16.75 16.00 -3.78
N VAL A 195 -17.89 15.75 -3.12
CA VAL A 195 -19.22 15.99 -3.71
C VAL A 195 -19.44 17.49 -4.00
N ASP A 196 -19.05 18.38 -3.08
CA ASP A 196 -19.18 19.84 -3.26
C ASP A 196 -18.32 20.33 -4.44
N THR A 197 -17.07 19.87 -4.51
CA THR A 197 -16.11 20.26 -5.55
C THR A 197 -16.56 19.78 -6.94
N THR A 198 -17.12 18.58 -7.02
CA THR A 198 -17.51 17.97 -8.31
C THR A 198 -18.95 18.32 -8.72
N GLY A 199 -19.82 18.69 -7.76
CA GLY A 199 -21.25 18.91 -7.98
C GLY A 199 -22.08 17.63 -8.14
N TYR A 200 -21.49 16.46 -7.88
CA TYR A 200 -22.16 15.17 -8.03
C TYR A 200 -21.65 14.12 -7.04
N MET A 201 -22.43 13.05 -6.88
CA MET A 201 -22.10 11.86 -6.08
C MET A 201 -22.17 10.58 -6.93
N PRO A 202 -21.54 9.47 -6.51
CA PRO A 202 -21.71 8.18 -7.18
C PRO A 202 -23.09 7.59 -6.91
N LEU A 203 -23.45 6.50 -7.60
CA LEU A 203 -24.65 5.75 -7.24
C LEU A 203 -24.53 5.18 -5.83
N VAL A 204 -23.43 4.50 -5.53
CA VAL A 204 -23.19 3.92 -4.21
C VAL A 204 -21.80 4.23 -3.71
N SER A 205 -21.65 4.34 -2.40
CA SER A 205 -20.34 4.35 -1.75
C SER A 205 -20.00 2.96 -1.21
N GLN A 206 -18.72 2.69 -0.96
CA GLN A 206 -18.25 1.40 -0.47
C GLN A 206 -17.06 1.55 0.47
N SER A 207 -17.05 0.78 1.55
CA SER A 207 -15.90 0.68 2.45
C SER A 207 -15.83 -0.71 3.09
N ASP A 208 -14.76 -0.97 3.85
CA ASP A 208 -14.76 -2.09 4.79
C ASP A 208 -15.78 -1.85 5.93
N PRO A 209 -16.22 -2.90 6.64
CA PRO A 209 -17.15 -2.79 7.75
C PRO A 209 -16.46 -2.09 8.92
N GLY A 210 -16.93 -0.89 9.26
CA GLY A 210 -16.42 -0.09 10.35
C GLY A 210 -17.37 1.05 10.67
N SER A 211 -17.57 1.33 11.96
CA SER A 211 -18.47 2.41 12.41
C SER A 211 -17.97 3.78 12.01
N GLU A 212 -16.66 3.92 11.75
CA GLU A 212 -16.06 5.15 11.22
C GLU A 212 -16.61 5.56 9.85
N ASN A 213 -17.13 4.60 9.09
CA ASN A 213 -17.70 4.83 7.76
C ASN A 213 -19.22 5.08 7.80
N TYR A 214 -19.89 4.94 8.96
CA TYR A 214 -21.35 5.12 9.07
C TYR A 214 -21.80 6.51 8.64
N ARG A 215 -21.01 7.54 8.92
CA ARG A 215 -21.33 8.91 8.48
C ARG A 215 -21.24 9.09 6.97
N ILE A 216 -20.29 8.45 6.29
CA ILE A 216 -20.25 8.42 4.81
C ILE A 216 -21.47 7.66 4.28
N ALA A 217 -21.77 6.49 4.87
CA ALA A 217 -22.90 5.66 4.45
C ALA A 217 -24.23 6.41 4.61
N ASN A 218 -24.42 7.08 5.73
CA ASN A 218 -25.60 7.90 6.03
C ASN A 218 -25.67 9.12 5.11
N ALA A 219 -24.57 9.86 4.93
CA ALA A 219 -24.52 11.02 4.04
C ALA A 219 -24.89 10.65 2.60
N GLN A 220 -24.29 9.58 2.06
CA GLN A 220 -24.64 9.05 0.74
C GLN A 220 -26.12 8.65 0.67
N THR A 221 -26.62 7.93 1.68
CA THR A 221 -28.00 7.44 1.70
C THR A 221 -29.01 8.58 1.73
N VAL A 222 -28.82 9.57 2.60
CA VAL A 222 -29.73 10.71 2.70
C VAL A 222 -29.70 11.57 1.44
N LEU A 223 -28.53 11.82 0.85
CA LEU A 223 -28.45 12.53 -0.44
C LEU A 223 -29.17 11.76 -1.55
N ARG A 224 -28.98 10.43 -1.61
CA ARG A 224 -29.69 9.59 -2.60
C ARG A 224 -31.20 9.61 -2.39
N HIS A 225 -31.69 9.53 -1.15
CA HIS A 225 -33.13 9.62 -0.85
C HIS A 225 -33.71 10.99 -1.18
N TRP A 226 -32.93 12.06 -1.01
CA TRP A 226 -33.35 13.42 -1.36
C TRP A 226 -33.63 13.55 -2.86
N HIS A 227 -32.74 13.00 -3.68
CA HIS A 227 -32.85 13.09 -5.15
C HIS A 227 -33.70 11.98 -5.78
N ASP A 228 -33.92 10.89 -5.05
CA ASP A 228 -34.70 9.75 -5.50
C ASP A 228 -35.47 9.13 -4.30
N PRO A 229 -36.70 9.61 -4.04
CA PRO A 229 -37.53 9.14 -2.94
C PRO A 229 -37.90 7.65 -3.01
N ASP A 230 -37.80 7.01 -4.18
CA ASP A 230 -38.09 5.57 -4.32
C ASP A 230 -37.03 4.70 -3.63
N LEU A 231 -35.86 5.29 -3.30
CA LEU A 231 -34.81 4.63 -2.54
C LEU A 231 -35.05 4.64 -1.02
N ILE A 232 -36.05 5.37 -0.52
CA ILE A 232 -36.36 5.43 0.91
C ILE A 232 -36.58 4.00 1.46
N GLY A 233 -35.94 3.71 2.60
CA GLY A 233 -35.95 2.38 3.20
C GLY A 233 -34.83 1.45 2.69
N THR A 234 -33.90 1.96 1.87
CA THR A 234 -32.66 1.27 1.48
C THR A 234 -31.43 2.06 1.91
N ILE A 235 -30.32 1.35 2.15
CA ILE A 235 -29.02 1.97 2.43
C ILE A 235 -28.21 2.01 1.13
N GLN A 236 -27.72 3.19 0.75
CA GLN A 236 -27.01 3.40 -0.53
C GLN A 236 -25.49 3.31 -0.36
N HIS A 237 -25.07 2.36 0.46
CA HIS A 237 -23.68 2.07 0.79
C HIS A 237 -23.44 0.56 0.82
N ARG A 238 -22.25 0.13 0.40
CA ARG A 238 -21.85 -1.29 0.36
C ARG A 238 -20.72 -1.58 1.34
N TRP A 239 -20.99 -2.52 2.26
CA TRP A 239 -20.01 -3.02 3.21
C TRP A 239 -19.20 -4.20 2.64
N MET A 240 -17.88 -4.05 2.52
CA MET A 240 -17.00 -5.08 1.98
C MET A 240 -16.51 -6.06 3.03
N ARG A 241 -17.25 -7.15 3.24
CA ARG A 241 -16.82 -8.22 4.15
C ARG A 241 -15.68 -9.04 3.51
N HIS A 242 -14.67 -9.38 4.32
CA HIS A 242 -13.55 -10.27 3.98
C HIS A 242 -12.46 -9.73 3.01
N LYS A 243 -11.97 -8.50 3.21
CA LYS A 243 -10.81 -7.91 2.48
C LYS A 243 -11.08 -7.78 0.97
N LYS A 244 -12.21 -7.16 0.63
CA LYS A 244 -12.67 -7.02 -0.76
C LYS A 244 -12.73 -5.57 -1.22
N ASN A 245 -12.34 -4.62 -0.38
CA ASN A 245 -12.13 -3.24 -0.79
C ASN A 245 -10.80 -3.06 -1.56
N VAL A 246 -10.63 -3.88 -2.60
CA VAL A 246 -9.34 -4.14 -3.27
C VAL A 246 -8.76 -2.89 -3.94
N MET A 247 -9.61 -1.97 -4.40
CA MET A 247 -9.17 -0.82 -5.20
C MET A 247 -8.44 0.22 -4.34
N PRO A 248 -8.98 0.67 -3.19
CA PRO A 248 -8.21 1.42 -2.22
C PRO A 248 -6.95 0.70 -1.71
N GLU A 249 -7.02 -0.62 -1.44
CA GLU A 249 -5.83 -1.38 -1.03
C GLU A 249 -4.71 -1.34 -2.10
N ILE A 250 -5.07 -1.46 -3.39
CA ILE A 250 -4.13 -1.32 -4.51
C ILE A 250 -3.55 0.09 -4.54
N ALA A 251 -4.36 1.13 -4.36
CA ALA A 251 -3.90 2.51 -4.32
C ALA A 251 -2.90 2.75 -3.19
N TRP A 252 -3.18 2.25 -1.99
CA TRP A 252 -2.23 2.28 -0.88
C TRP A 252 -0.95 1.51 -1.20
N SER A 253 -1.05 0.37 -1.88
CA SER A 253 0.14 -0.35 -2.32
C SER A 253 0.99 0.45 -3.31
N GLN A 254 0.38 1.22 -4.22
CA GLN A 254 1.11 2.08 -5.16
C GLN A 254 1.71 3.30 -4.45
N LEU A 255 0.95 3.96 -3.59
CA LEU A 255 1.43 5.08 -2.77
C LEU A 255 2.68 4.66 -1.99
N ARG A 256 2.63 3.49 -1.34
CA ARG A 256 3.76 2.99 -0.55
C ARG A 256 5.02 2.63 -1.33
N ARG A 257 4.88 2.35 -2.62
CA ARG A 257 6.02 1.99 -3.48
C ARG A 257 6.65 3.22 -4.13
N ARG A 258 5.85 4.26 -4.38
CA ARG A 258 6.23 5.37 -5.27
C ARG A 258 6.30 6.72 -4.59
N PHE A 259 5.52 6.93 -3.53
CA PHE A 259 5.42 8.20 -2.82
C PHE A 259 6.06 8.08 -1.45
N THR A 260 5.58 7.16 -0.60
CA THR A 260 5.93 7.19 0.83
C THR A 260 7.42 7.05 1.17
N PRO A 261 8.30 6.32 0.45
CA PRO A 261 9.67 6.10 0.92
C PRO A 261 10.45 7.39 1.23
N GLY A 262 10.48 8.37 0.31
CA GLY A 262 11.21 9.62 0.54
C GLY A 262 10.61 10.48 1.66
N PHE A 263 9.29 10.48 1.80
CA PHE A 263 8.62 11.19 2.91
C PHE A 263 8.84 10.48 4.24
N GLU A 264 8.83 9.15 4.26
CA GLU A 264 9.16 8.36 5.46
C GLU A 264 10.60 8.61 5.92
N ASP A 265 11.56 8.76 4.99
CA ASP A 265 12.94 9.11 5.32
C ASP A 265 13.03 10.50 5.98
N ILE A 266 12.32 11.50 5.43
CA ILE A 266 12.23 12.85 6.01
C ILE A 266 11.60 12.79 7.40
N LEU A 267 10.45 12.13 7.55
CA LEU A 267 9.75 12.01 8.85
C LEU A 267 10.60 11.27 9.89
N GLN A 268 11.25 10.18 9.48
CA GLN A 268 12.11 9.38 10.34
C GLN A 268 13.35 10.14 10.80
N LEU A 269 13.88 11.06 9.98
CA LEU A 269 15.02 11.90 10.34
C LEU A 269 14.76 12.71 11.61
N GLY A 270 13.60 13.36 11.74
CA GLY A 270 13.29 14.15 12.93
C GLY A 270 13.13 13.31 14.19
N VAL A 271 12.56 12.11 14.07
CA VAL A 271 12.46 11.16 15.19
C VAL A 271 13.84 10.62 15.59
N THR A 272 14.68 10.25 14.63
CA THR A 272 16.00 9.65 14.90
C THR A 272 17.00 10.65 15.48
N ASN A 273 16.84 11.95 15.20
CA ASN A 273 17.67 13.01 15.77
C ASN A 273 17.07 13.65 17.03
N ASP A 274 16.00 13.06 17.60
CA ASP A 274 15.32 13.57 18.79
C ASP A 274 14.81 15.02 18.64
N TRP A 275 14.46 15.45 17.42
CA TRP A 275 13.87 16.77 17.16
C TRP A 275 12.36 16.78 17.38
N TYR A 276 11.72 15.63 17.18
CA TYR A 276 10.27 15.48 17.25
C TYR A 276 9.90 14.27 18.09
N ASP A 277 9.08 14.52 19.11
CA ASP A 277 8.44 13.51 19.91
C ASP A 277 6.91 13.69 19.89
N ILE A 278 6.21 12.74 19.28
CA ILE A 278 4.73 12.71 19.22
C ILE A 278 4.09 12.75 20.62
N GLY A 279 4.79 12.27 21.65
CA GLY A 279 4.31 12.27 23.04
C GLY A 279 4.38 13.65 23.70
N LYS A 280 5.09 14.62 23.11
CA LYS A 280 5.16 15.99 23.61
C LYS A 280 4.11 16.86 22.92
N PRO A 281 3.20 17.50 23.67
CA PRO A 281 2.12 18.28 23.08
C PRO A 281 2.60 19.41 22.16
N LEU A 282 3.62 20.19 22.55
CA LEU A 282 4.13 21.29 21.74
C LEU A 282 4.79 20.81 20.44
N ASP A 283 5.62 19.76 20.51
CA ASP A 283 6.19 19.11 19.34
C ASP A 283 5.07 18.68 18.37
N ALA A 284 4.03 18.01 18.88
CA ALA A 284 2.90 17.57 18.08
C ALA A 284 2.12 18.74 17.46
N LEU A 285 1.90 19.85 18.17
CA LEU A 285 1.20 21.03 17.66
C LEU A 285 1.99 21.70 16.53
N VAL A 286 3.28 21.99 16.76
CA VAL A 286 4.15 22.60 15.73
C VAL A 286 4.29 21.67 14.53
N PHE A 287 4.42 20.37 14.77
CA PHE A 287 4.52 19.36 13.72
C PHE A 287 3.25 19.33 12.87
N ARG A 288 2.05 19.28 13.49
CA ARG A 288 0.78 19.30 12.77
C ARG A 288 0.64 20.56 11.93
N TRP A 289 0.86 21.73 12.53
CA TRP A 289 0.72 23.02 11.88
C TRP A 289 1.59 23.15 10.63
N LEU A 290 2.80 22.57 10.65
CA LEU A 290 3.75 22.66 9.54
C LEU A 290 3.69 21.49 8.55
N PHE A 291 3.73 20.24 9.03
CA PHE A 291 3.86 19.06 8.19
C PHE A 291 2.57 18.65 7.49
N ILE A 292 1.40 18.79 8.13
CA ILE A 292 0.13 18.36 7.50
C ILE A 292 -0.16 19.18 6.24
N PRO A 293 -0.09 20.53 6.25
CA PRO A 293 -0.32 21.31 5.03
C PRO A 293 0.68 20.99 3.92
N TRP A 294 1.97 20.84 4.27
CA TRP A 294 3.00 20.48 3.29
C TRP A 294 2.77 19.10 2.68
N ILE A 295 2.55 18.06 3.49
CA ILE A 295 2.28 16.71 3.00
C ILE A 295 0.97 16.68 2.19
N GLN A 296 -0.06 17.43 2.59
CA GLN A 296 -1.31 17.51 1.84
C GLN A 296 -1.07 18.08 0.44
N GLN A 297 -0.27 19.15 0.30
CA GLN A 297 0.09 19.71 -1.01
C GLN A 297 0.84 18.70 -1.90
N GLU A 298 1.73 17.91 -1.31
CA GLU A 298 2.48 16.86 -2.01
C GLU A 298 1.57 15.69 -2.44
N LEU A 299 0.61 15.32 -1.58
CA LEU A 299 -0.41 14.32 -1.91
C LEU A 299 -1.36 14.81 -3.01
N ASP A 300 -1.77 16.07 -2.97
CA ASP A 300 -2.63 16.68 -3.99
C ASP A 300 -1.91 16.68 -5.35
N SER A 301 -0.64 17.07 -5.38
CA SER A 301 0.22 17.01 -6.58
C SER A 301 0.40 15.56 -7.09
N TYR A 302 0.53 14.60 -6.18
CA TYR A 302 0.60 13.17 -6.51
C TYR A 302 -0.71 12.68 -7.16
N VAL A 303 -1.86 13.04 -6.58
CA VAL A 303 -3.20 12.69 -7.11
C VAL A 303 -3.42 13.31 -8.47
N GLU A 304 -3.09 14.59 -8.64
CA GLU A 304 -3.24 15.31 -9.91
C GLU A 304 -2.45 14.61 -11.01
N ARG A 305 -1.19 14.25 -10.74
CA ARG A 305 -0.38 13.49 -11.69
C ARG A 305 -1.01 12.13 -12.00
N LEU A 306 -1.52 11.39 -11.01
CA LEU A 306 -2.15 10.09 -11.23
C LEU A 306 -3.40 10.19 -12.09
N ASN A 307 -4.24 11.19 -11.85
CA ASN A 307 -5.51 11.38 -12.56
C ASN A 307 -5.30 11.84 -14.01
N ASN A 308 -4.17 12.48 -14.32
CA ASN A 308 -3.80 12.94 -15.67
C ASN A 308 -2.81 12.03 -16.40
N THR A 309 -2.37 10.92 -15.80
CA THR A 309 -1.43 9.99 -16.45
C THR A 309 -2.14 8.71 -16.90
N ARG A 310 -1.88 8.29 -18.15
CA ARG A 310 -2.38 7.02 -18.68
C ARG A 310 -1.84 5.86 -17.86
N LYS A 311 -2.73 5.01 -17.36
CA LYS A 311 -2.33 3.81 -16.62
C LYS A 311 -1.77 2.75 -17.57
N ARG A 312 -0.76 2.01 -17.11
CA ARG A 312 -0.19 0.88 -17.86
C ARG A 312 -1.29 -0.09 -18.27
N ALA A 313 -1.30 -0.49 -19.54
CA ALA A 313 -2.22 -1.49 -20.05
C ALA A 313 -1.98 -2.85 -19.35
N ASP A 314 -3.07 -3.50 -18.96
CA ASP A 314 -3.10 -4.85 -18.39
C ASP A 314 -4.15 -5.65 -19.16
N ARG A 315 -3.71 -6.68 -19.88
CA ARG A 315 -4.58 -7.54 -20.70
C ARG A 315 -5.62 -8.30 -19.87
N ASN A 316 -5.50 -8.33 -18.54
CA ASN A 316 -6.45 -8.96 -17.64
C ASN A 316 -7.47 -7.99 -17.04
N LYS A 317 -7.34 -6.68 -17.31
CA LYS A 317 -8.27 -5.65 -16.85
C LYS A 317 -9.43 -5.56 -17.84
N ILE A 318 -10.66 -5.66 -17.34
CA ILE A 318 -11.89 -5.50 -18.12
C ILE A 318 -12.28 -4.00 -18.23
N LEU A 319 -11.96 -3.23 -17.19
CA LEU A 319 -12.21 -1.80 -17.07
C LEU A 319 -11.39 -0.97 -18.09
N PRO A 320 -11.85 0.22 -18.50
CA PRO A 320 -11.25 0.99 -19.59
C PRO A 320 -9.76 1.33 -19.39
N HIS A 321 -9.04 1.45 -20.50
CA HIS A 321 -7.64 1.84 -20.54
C HIS A 321 -7.50 3.28 -21.05
N GLY A 322 -7.06 4.19 -20.18
CA GLY A 322 -6.93 5.60 -20.53
C GLY A 322 -6.40 6.43 -19.39
N VAL A 323 -6.44 7.74 -19.58
CA VAL A 323 -6.20 8.73 -18.53
C VAL A 323 -7.48 8.82 -17.68
N PRO A 324 -7.42 8.69 -16.34
CA PRO A 324 -8.62 8.70 -15.51
C PRO A 324 -9.52 9.91 -15.71
N ASN A 325 -8.97 11.13 -15.82
CA ASN A 325 -9.76 12.34 -16.09
C ASN A 325 -10.45 12.29 -17.46
N ASP A 326 -9.76 11.89 -18.53
CA ASP A 326 -10.36 11.76 -19.87
C ASP A 326 -11.50 10.72 -19.91
N ILE A 327 -11.34 9.59 -19.21
CA ILE A 327 -12.42 8.58 -19.08
C ILE A 327 -13.63 9.17 -18.35
N CYS A 328 -13.42 9.96 -17.30
CA CYS A 328 -14.51 10.60 -16.55
C CYS A 328 -15.19 11.73 -17.32
N GLU A 329 -14.44 12.50 -18.11
CA GLU A 329 -14.94 13.68 -18.83
C GLU A 329 -15.61 13.31 -20.14
N SER A 330 -15.21 12.20 -20.78
CA SER A 330 -15.77 11.73 -22.04
C SER A 330 -15.97 10.21 -22.06
N PRO A 331 -16.83 9.66 -21.17
CA PRO A 331 -17.07 8.22 -21.04
C PRO A 331 -17.53 7.56 -22.35
N GLU A 332 -18.27 8.28 -23.19
CA GLU A 332 -18.75 7.82 -24.50
C GLU A 332 -17.61 7.44 -25.47
N ARG A 333 -16.46 8.15 -25.42
CA ARG A 333 -15.27 7.81 -26.22
C ARG A 333 -14.63 6.48 -25.84
N TYR A 334 -14.98 5.98 -24.65
CA TYR A 334 -14.52 4.71 -24.10
C TYR A 334 -15.63 3.64 -24.12
N GLY A 335 -16.76 3.91 -24.79
CA GLY A 335 -17.90 2.99 -24.86
C GLY A 335 -18.50 2.68 -23.50
N CYS A 336 -18.48 3.63 -22.58
CA CYS A 336 -18.99 3.45 -21.21
C CYS A 336 -19.98 4.52 -20.81
N LEU A 337 -20.77 4.22 -19.77
CA LEU A 337 -21.74 5.14 -19.20
C LEU A 337 -21.16 5.92 -18.02
N ASP A 338 -21.80 7.05 -17.72
CA ASP A 338 -21.61 7.82 -16.50
C ASP A 338 -22.88 7.79 -15.66
N PHE A 339 -22.72 7.36 -14.42
CA PHE A 339 -23.79 7.17 -13.45
C PHE A 339 -23.81 8.26 -12.36
N LYS A 340 -23.17 9.40 -12.58
CA LYS A 340 -23.18 10.51 -11.63
C LYS A 340 -24.60 10.96 -11.30
N VAL A 341 -24.85 11.21 -10.02
CA VAL A 341 -26.08 11.84 -9.55
C VAL A 341 -25.74 13.28 -9.16
N LYS A 342 -26.31 14.26 -9.87
CA LYS A 342 -26.13 15.67 -9.55
C LYS A 342 -26.71 15.97 -8.17
N VAL A 343 -26.00 16.76 -7.38
CA VAL A 343 -26.39 17.07 -6.01
C VAL A 343 -26.81 18.53 -5.90
N GLU A 344 -27.96 18.78 -5.28
CA GLU A 344 -28.41 20.14 -4.96
C GLU A 344 -27.62 20.69 -3.78
N LYS A 345 -27.24 21.98 -3.85
CA LYS A 345 -26.45 22.62 -2.80
C LYS A 345 -27.16 22.63 -1.44
N ASP A 346 -28.48 22.86 -1.43
CA ASP A 346 -29.28 22.85 -0.21
C ASP A 346 -29.31 21.47 0.46
N ALA A 347 -29.42 20.40 -0.33
CA ALA A 347 -29.35 19.03 0.15
C ALA A 347 -27.97 18.71 0.73
N LEU A 348 -26.91 19.12 0.03
CA LEU A 348 -25.54 18.95 0.49
C LEU A 348 -25.27 19.69 1.80
N ASP A 349 -25.70 20.94 1.91
CA ASP A 349 -25.51 21.76 3.10
C ASP A 349 -26.32 21.21 4.29
N HIS A 350 -27.52 20.67 4.05
CA HIS A 350 -28.31 19.96 5.06
C HIS A 350 -27.58 18.72 5.58
N VAL A 351 -27.10 17.86 4.68
CA VAL A 351 -26.38 16.62 5.02
C VAL A 351 -25.05 16.93 5.70
N ARG A 352 -24.34 17.98 5.29
CA ARG A 352 -23.10 18.44 5.92
C ARG A 352 -23.34 18.85 7.37
N ARG A 353 -24.39 19.63 7.67
CA ARG A 353 -24.75 19.97 9.06
C ARG A 353 -25.03 18.76 9.95
N LEU A 354 -25.58 17.68 9.39
CA LEU A 354 -25.87 16.46 10.15
C LEU A 354 -24.63 15.59 10.39
N TYR A 355 -23.81 15.40 9.35
CA TYR A 355 -22.77 14.38 9.36
C TYR A 355 -21.35 14.92 9.48
N ALA A 356 -21.09 16.16 9.11
CA ALA A 356 -19.78 16.82 9.23
C ALA A 356 -19.96 18.33 9.51
N PRO A 357 -20.49 18.69 10.69
CA PRO A 357 -20.80 20.08 11.02
C PRO A 357 -19.51 20.93 11.00
N PRO A 358 -19.43 22.02 10.20
CA PRO A 358 -18.17 22.72 9.95
C PRO A 358 -17.48 23.34 11.17
N ASP A 359 -18.21 23.51 12.27
CA ASP A 359 -17.78 24.03 13.56
C ASP A 359 -17.21 22.95 14.51
N ASP A 360 -17.12 21.70 14.06
CA ASP A 360 -16.54 20.63 14.88
C ASP A 360 -15.01 20.82 15.07
N PRO A 361 -14.50 20.72 16.32
CA PRO A 361 -13.07 20.91 16.60
C PRO A 361 -12.14 19.95 15.86
N VAL A 362 -12.62 18.80 15.36
CA VAL A 362 -11.78 17.86 14.59
C VAL A 362 -11.21 18.47 13.30
N PHE A 363 -11.88 19.50 12.76
CA PHE A 363 -11.46 20.20 11.56
C PHE A 363 -10.36 21.23 11.84
N GLU A 364 -10.12 21.57 13.10
CA GLU A 364 -8.99 22.39 13.50
C GLU A 364 -7.71 21.55 13.51
N LEU A 365 -6.70 22.02 12.77
CA LEU A 365 -5.40 21.36 12.68
C LEU A 365 -4.68 21.39 14.04
N VAL A 366 -4.83 22.53 14.71
CA VAL A 366 -4.33 22.91 16.03
C VAL A 366 -5.34 23.90 16.63
N PRO A 367 -5.37 24.10 17.96
CA PRO A 367 -6.27 25.07 18.58
C PRO A 367 -6.12 26.46 17.97
N SER A 368 -7.23 27.15 17.77
CA SER A 368 -7.28 28.46 17.10
C SER A 368 -6.32 29.50 17.71
N THR A 369 -6.14 29.52 19.03
CA THR A 369 -5.18 30.41 19.71
C THR A 369 -3.73 30.12 19.31
N PHE A 370 -3.38 28.83 19.22
CA PHE A 370 -2.05 28.38 18.80
C PHE A 370 -1.83 28.68 17.31
N ASP A 371 -2.83 28.51 16.45
CA ASP A 371 -2.73 28.83 15.03
C ASP A 371 -2.42 30.32 14.78
N GLU A 372 -3.18 31.24 15.40
CA GLU A 372 -2.93 32.68 15.32
C GLU A 372 -1.51 33.02 15.76
N PHE A 373 -1.07 32.40 16.84
CA PHE A 373 0.25 32.61 17.39
C PHE A 373 1.38 32.06 16.50
N ALA A 374 1.24 30.83 16.03
CA ALA A 374 2.18 30.18 15.12
C ALA A 374 2.34 31.00 13.83
N LYS A 375 1.24 31.57 13.30
CA LYS A 375 1.27 32.48 12.15
C LYS A 375 2.11 33.73 12.41
N VAL A 376 2.00 34.36 13.59
CA VAL A 376 2.82 35.53 13.96
C VAL A 376 4.31 35.17 14.01
N LEU A 377 4.64 34.05 14.68
CA LEU A 377 6.02 33.60 14.76
C LEU A 377 6.60 33.24 13.39
N TYR A 378 5.85 32.50 12.59
CA TYR A 378 6.26 32.11 11.24
C TYR A 378 6.45 33.33 10.32
N THR A 379 5.57 34.33 10.44
CA THR A 379 5.72 35.62 9.74
C THR A 379 7.01 36.34 10.17
N SER A 380 7.32 36.34 11.47
CA SER A 380 8.58 36.91 11.99
C SER A 380 9.84 36.10 11.61
N MET A 381 9.68 34.91 11.02
CA MET A 381 10.75 34.14 10.38
C MET A 381 10.89 34.47 8.89
N GLY A 382 10.08 35.38 8.35
CA GLY A 382 10.04 35.74 6.94
C GLY A 382 9.16 34.82 6.09
N SER A 383 8.28 34.03 6.71
CA SER A 383 7.37 33.09 6.03
C SER A 383 8.10 32.18 5.01
N PRO A 384 9.12 31.43 5.44
CA PRO A 384 9.96 30.64 4.53
C PRO A 384 9.16 29.54 3.84
N VAL A 385 9.25 29.43 2.52
CA VAL A 385 8.58 28.35 1.76
C VAL A 385 9.02 26.99 2.29
N VAL A 386 8.04 26.17 2.66
CA VAL A 386 8.26 24.84 3.24
C VAL A 386 8.58 23.84 2.13
N THR A 387 9.69 23.13 2.25
CA THR A 387 10.13 22.06 1.33
C THR A 387 10.64 20.87 2.13
N GLY A 388 10.75 19.70 1.49
CA GLY A 388 11.32 18.51 2.15
C GLY A 388 12.76 18.69 2.65
N GLU A 389 13.51 19.63 2.07
CA GLU A 389 14.91 19.92 2.46
C GLU A 389 15.01 20.80 3.71
N ASN A 390 14.08 21.74 3.89
CA ASN A 390 14.17 22.76 4.95
C ASN A 390 13.13 22.61 6.07
N ILE A 391 12.15 21.72 5.93
CA ILE A 391 11.01 21.64 6.84
C ILE A 391 11.43 21.42 8.30
N TRP A 392 12.47 20.61 8.55
CA TRP A 392 12.98 20.41 9.90
C TRP A 392 13.69 21.63 10.47
N ASP A 393 14.36 22.43 9.65
CA ASP A 393 14.97 23.69 10.10
C ASP A 393 13.91 24.71 10.48
N ILE A 394 12.85 24.82 9.68
CA ILE A 394 11.68 25.65 9.96
C ILE A 394 11.00 25.16 11.24
N TYR A 395 10.73 23.86 11.35
CA TYR A 395 10.11 23.25 12.53
C TYR A 395 10.90 23.56 13.81
N ARG A 396 12.22 23.32 13.81
CA ARG A 396 13.07 23.56 14.99
C ARG A 396 13.11 25.04 15.36
N ALA A 397 13.21 25.93 14.37
CA ALA A 397 13.22 27.36 14.61
C ALA A 397 11.88 27.86 15.18
N LEU A 398 10.76 27.31 14.70
CA LEU A 398 9.43 27.63 15.19
C LEU A 398 9.21 27.09 16.60
N LEU A 399 9.52 25.81 16.84
CA LEU A 399 9.41 25.16 18.15
C LEU A 399 10.23 25.92 19.20
N PHE A 400 11.48 26.26 18.90
CA PHE A 400 12.36 27.02 19.80
C PHE A 400 11.79 28.40 20.18
N ARG A 401 11.06 29.05 19.27
CA ARG A 401 10.38 30.32 19.56
C ARG A 401 9.14 30.10 20.43
N VAL A 402 8.39 29.03 20.19
CA VAL A 402 7.21 28.65 20.97
C VAL A 402 7.58 28.29 22.41
N GLU A 403 8.64 27.50 22.63
CA GLU A 403 9.09 27.06 23.96
C GLU A 403 9.53 28.22 24.88
N ARG A 404 9.89 29.37 24.31
CA ARG A 404 10.41 30.53 25.07
C ARG A 404 9.33 31.49 25.54
N LEU A 405 8.08 31.12 25.37
CA LEU A 405 6.94 31.94 25.76
C LEU A 405 6.38 31.43 27.07
N GLU A 406 6.06 32.36 27.95
CA GLU A 406 5.44 32.06 29.24
C GLU A 406 4.05 31.41 29.07
N VAL A 407 3.37 31.68 27.95
CA VAL A 407 2.04 31.15 27.60
C VAL A 407 2.04 29.74 26.99
N ALA A 408 3.21 29.10 26.86
CA ALA A 408 3.29 27.75 26.28
C ALA A 408 2.47 26.70 27.06
N VAL A 409 2.33 26.89 28.38
CA VAL A 409 1.52 26.03 29.25
C VAL A 409 0.03 26.15 28.94
N ASP A 410 -0.45 27.35 28.58
CA ASP A 410 -1.86 27.60 28.29
C ASP A 410 -2.28 26.89 27.00
N TYR A 411 -1.41 26.85 25.98
CA TYR A 411 -1.68 26.12 24.74
C TYR A 411 -1.75 24.61 24.95
N ILE A 412 -0.95 24.06 25.87
CA ILE A 412 -1.02 22.63 26.22
C ILE A 412 -2.35 22.34 26.92
N ALA A 413 -2.77 23.20 27.86
CA ALA A 413 -4.04 23.03 28.57
C ALA A 413 -5.26 23.15 27.64
N GLU A 414 -5.24 24.12 26.71
CA GLU A 414 -6.27 24.24 25.68
C GLU A 414 -6.28 23.02 24.77
N TRP A 415 -5.12 22.56 24.33
CA TRP A 415 -4.97 21.35 23.52
C TRP A 415 -5.53 20.10 24.21
N GLU A 416 -5.21 19.89 25.48
CA GLU A 416 -5.75 18.78 26.27
C GLU A 416 -7.27 18.86 26.42
N THR A 417 -7.81 20.08 26.57
CA THR A 417 -9.25 20.32 26.62
C THR A 417 -9.91 20.00 25.27
N CYS A 418 -9.35 20.50 24.15
CA CYS A 418 -9.83 20.19 22.81
C CYS A 418 -9.82 18.68 22.54
N LEU A 419 -8.76 17.97 22.93
CA LEU A 419 -8.68 16.52 22.79
C LEU A 419 -9.71 15.77 23.66
N ALA A 420 -10.01 16.28 24.85
CA ALA A 420 -11.00 15.69 25.74
C ALA A 420 -12.44 15.95 25.26
N ASP A 421 -12.69 17.12 24.68
CA ASP A 421 -13.99 17.53 24.13
C ASP A 421 -14.23 16.95 22.73
N MET A 422 -13.17 16.52 22.03
CA MET A 422 -13.27 15.77 20.79
C MET A 422 -13.94 14.43 21.06
N ASP A 423 -15.26 14.41 20.91
CA ASP A 423 -16.06 13.19 20.88
C ASP A 423 -15.69 12.37 19.62
N PRO A 424 -14.90 11.30 19.76
CA PRO A 424 -14.53 10.47 18.62
C PRO A 424 -15.71 9.64 18.11
N GLY A 425 -16.85 9.65 18.81
CA GLY A 425 -17.93 8.71 18.59
C GLY A 425 -19.22 9.12 19.28
N SER A 426 -19.84 10.21 18.82
CA SER A 426 -21.30 10.28 18.92
C SER A 426 -21.78 9.11 18.06
N ASP A 427 -22.10 7.97 18.69
CA ASP A 427 -22.61 6.79 18.01
C ASP A 427 -23.82 7.24 17.20
N ILE A 428 -23.60 7.37 15.89
CA ILE A 428 -24.67 7.67 14.96
C ILE A 428 -25.09 6.33 14.40
N ASP A 429 -26.35 5.99 14.67
CA ASP A 429 -26.90 4.78 14.10
C ASP A 429 -26.89 4.90 12.58
N LEU A 430 -26.59 3.77 11.94
CA LEU A 430 -26.77 3.64 10.51
C LEU A 430 -28.25 3.89 10.18
N VAL A 431 -28.52 4.68 9.13
CA VAL A 431 -29.89 4.95 8.68
C VAL A 431 -30.63 3.63 8.49
N ALA A 432 -31.84 3.54 9.06
CA ALA A 432 -32.66 2.34 8.95
C ALA A 432 -33.01 2.06 7.49
N GLY A 433 -32.73 0.84 7.05
CA GLY A 433 -33.05 0.42 5.70
C GLY A 433 -32.47 -0.94 5.37
N LYS A 434 -32.91 -1.50 4.24
CA LYS A 434 -32.35 -2.71 3.69
C LYS A 434 -30.98 -2.41 3.08
N GLU A 435 -29.94 -3.12 3.52
CA GLU A 435 -28.63 -3.09 2.85
C GLU A 435 -28.75 -3.50 1.38
N LEU A 436 -27.87 -2.96 0.54
CA LEU A 436 -27.74 -3.39 -0.84
C LEU A 436 -27.53 -4.91 -0.86
N GLY A 437 -28.41 -5.65 -1.55
CA GLY A 437 -28.33 -7.10 -1.57
C GLY A 437 -26.98 -7.58 -2.08
N ASP A 438 -26.34 -8.47 -1.33
CA ASP A 438 -25.19 -9.26 -1.79
C ASP A 438 -25.63 -10.05 -3.03
N ARG A 439 -25.43 -9.50 -4.24
CA ARG A 439 -25.52 -10.32 -5.44
C ARG A 439 -24.43 -11.36 -5.31
N VAL A 440 -24.87 -12.58 -5.02
CA VAL A 440 -24.11 -13.78 -4.68
C VAL A 440 -22.65 -13.70 -5.08
N ASP A 441 -21.80 -13.88 -4.08
CA ASP A 441 -20.34 -14.06 -4.07
C ASP A 441 -19.80 -15.18 -4.98
N THR A 442 -20.65 -15.78 -5.80
CA THR A 442 -20.30 -16.68 -6.89
C THR A 442 -19.97 -15.82 -8.09
N GLY A 443 -18.68 -15.67 -8.39
CA GLY A 443 -18.31 -15.20 -9.72
C GLY A 443 -19.04 -16.03 -10.78
N ASN A 444 -19.32 -15.44 -11.93
CA ASN A 444 -19.78 -16.22 -13.09
C ASN A 444 -18.78 -17.35 -13.40
N ASP A 445 -19.11 -18.28 -14.32
CA ASP A 445 -18.24 -19.40 -14.68
C ASP A 445 -16.81 -18.98 -15.12
N GLU A 446 -16.61 -17.68 -15.39
CA GLU A 446 -15.34 -17.04 -15.74
C GLU A 446 -14.59 -16.35 -14.57
N GLY A 447 -15.13 -16.34 -13.36
CA GLY A 447 -14.51 -15.77 -12.16
C GLY A 447 -14.56 -14.23 -12.06
N GLN A 448 -15.49 -13.59 -12.78
CA GLN A 448 -15.76 -12.15 -12.68
C GLN A 448 -16.78 -11.89 -11.56
N TYR A 449 -16.60 -10.81 -10.79
CA TYR A 449 -17.52 -10.43 -9.72
C TYR A 449 -17.85 -8.94 -9.78
N TYR A 450 -19.16 -8.63 -9.88
CA TYR A 450 -19.65 -7.26 -10.00
C TYR A 450 -19.66 -6.56 -8.64
N MET A 451 -19.06 -5.38 -8.58
CA MET A 451 -18.87 -4.61 -7.35
C MET A 451 -19.67 -3.30 -7.31
N GLY A 452 -20.32 -2.92 -8.41
CA GLY A 452 -21.05 -1.66 -8.54
C GLY A 452 -22.55 -1.73 -8.21
N GLY A 453 -23.20 -0.58 -8.18
CA GLY A 453 -24.53 -0.30 -7.65
C GLY A 453 -25.70 -0.35 -8.64
N VAL A 454 -25.50 -0.74 -9.89
CA VAL A 454 -26.58 -0.89 -10.89
C VAL A 454 -27.68 -1.82 -10.39
N ASN A 455 -28.88 -1.26 -10.34
CA ASN A 455 -30.11 -1.82 -9.79
C ASN A 455 -30.01 -2.49 -8.40
N ASN A 456 -29.30 -1.86 -7.46
CA ASN A 456 -29.89 -1.49 -6.15
C ASN A 456 -29.33 -0.19 -5.53
N GLY A 457 -28.65 0.63 -6.33
CA GLY A 457 -28.70 2.09 -6.26
C GLY A 457 -29.12 2.67 -7.61
N GLN A 458 -30.41 2.52 -7.96
CA GLN A 458 -30.92 1.85 -9.16
C GLN A 458 -30.68 2.45 -10.56
N GLY A 459 -29.44 2.79 -10.90
CA GLY A 459 -29.10 3.19 -12.27
C GLY A 459 -29.38 2.11 -13.33
N LEU A 460 -30.24 2.46 -14.30
CA LEU A 460 -30.23 2.28 -15.76
C LEU A 460 -31.67 2.62 -16.21
N ASP A 461 -31.96 3.93 -16.18
CA ASP A 461 -33.23 4.52 -16.59
C ASP A 461 -33.36 4.56 -18.12
N ALA A 462 -34.47 5.07 -18.65
CA ALA A 462 -34.69 5.18 -20.10
C ALA A 462 -33.60 6.00 -20.80
N SER A 463 -32.98 6.98 -20.14
CA SER A 463 -31.91 7.79 -20.70
C SER A 463 -30.63 6.99 -20.85
N HIS A 464 -30.24 6.20 -19.84
CA HIS A 464 -29.07 5.33 -19.95
C HIS A 464 -29.27 4.20 -20.97
N ILE A 465 -30.49 3.66 -21.09
CA ILE A 465 -30.81 2.64 -22.10
C ILE A 465 -30.64 3.22 -23.51
N LEU A 466 -31.18 4.42 -23.77
CA LEU A 466 -30.99 5.10 -25.06
C LEU A 466 -29.51 5.40 -25.35
N GLN A 467 -28.73 5.77 -24.34
CA GLN A 467 -27.29 5.97 -24.49
C GLN A 467 -26.55 4.66 -24.81
N LEU A 468 -26.93 3.55 -24.18
CA LEU A 468 -26.38 2.23 -24.49
C LEU A 468 -26.72 1.79 -25.92
N GLU A 469 -27.98 1.99 -26.34
CA GLU A 469 -28.42 1.69 -27.72
C GLU A 469 -27.64 2.54 -28.73
N ALA A 470 -27.42 3.83 -28.44
CA ALA A 470 -26.62 4.71 -29.30
C ALA A 470 -25.12 4.32 -29.38
N LEU A 471 -24.58 3.69 -28.34
CA LEU A 471 -23.21 3.14 -28.36
C LEU A 471 -23.11 1.86 -29.22
N ASP A 472 -24.19 1.11 -29.37
CA ASP A 472 -24.25 -0.11 -30.19
C ASP A 472 -24.51 0.22 -31.69
N ASP A 473 -25.25 1.30 -31.97
CA ASP A 473 -25.48 1.83 -33.33
C ASP A 473 -24.25 2.57 -33.91
N GLY A 474 -23.31 2.99 -33.06
CA GLY A 474 -22.05 3.60 -33.44
C GLY A 474 -21.04 2.53 -33.88
N GLY A 475 -21.10 2.12 -35.14
CA GLY A 475 -20.22 1.09 -35.73
C GLY A 475 -18.75 1.23 -35.32
N GLU A 476 -18.10 0.08 -35.10
CA GLU A 476 -16.70 -0.10 -34.64
C GLU A 476 -15.91 1.19 -34.51
N ILE A 477 -15.86 1.75 -33.29
CA ILE A 477 -14.91 2.81 -32.96
C ILE A 477 -13.51 2.18 -33.07
N GLU A 478 -12.91 2.25 -34.25
CA GLU A 478 -11.48 2.03 -34.46
C GLU A 478 -10.74 3.09 -33.64
N LEU A 479 -10.48 2.78 -32.37
CA LEU A 479 -9.38 3.40 -31.66
C LEU A 479 -8.12 2.99 -32.42
N GLU A 480 -7.57 3.89 -33.24
CA GLU A 480 -6.18 3.81 -33.71
C GLU A 480 -5.28 3.82 -32.47
N VAL A 481 -5.12 2.66 -31.85
CA VAL A 481 -4.03 2.38 -30.95
C VAL A 481 -2.82 2.27 -31.85
N GLN A 482 -2.07 3.37 -32.02
CA GLN A 482 -0.73 3.28 -32.56
C GLN A 482 0.10 2.39 -31.63
N PHE A 483 0.19 1.12 -31.98
CA PHE A 483 1.21 0.23 -31.47
C PHE A 483 2.52 0.67 -32.12
N SER A 484 3.32 1.46 -31.41
CA SER A 484 4.74 1.57 -31.75
C SER A 484 5.41 0.26 -31.33
N ASP A 485 5.31 -0.77 -32.16
CA ASP A 485 6.06 -2.02 -32.04
C ASP A 485 7.53 -1.83 -32.49
N GLU A 486 8.16 -0.74 -32.04
CA GLU A 486 9.59 -0.51 -32.20
C GLU A 486 10.15 -0.03 -30.86
N GLU A 487 10.52 -0.99 -30.00
CA GLU A 487 11.61 -0.76 -29.06
C GLU A 487 12.90 -0.59 -29.88
N PRO A 488 13.61 0.55 -29.82
CA PRO A 488 15.02 0.54 -30.15
C PRO A 488 15.69 -0.31 -29.07
N VAL A 489 16.26 -1.44 -29.49
CA VAL A 489 17.23 -2.18 -28.69
C VAL A 489 18.46 -1.29 -28.55
N GLU A 490 18.48 -0.41 -27.54
CA GLU A 490 19.73 0.14 -27.03
C GLU A 490 20.39 -0.93 -26.16
N LYS A 491 21.26 -1.70 -26.81
CA LYS A 491 22.41 -2.30 -26.14
C LYS A 491 23.30 -1.16 -25.62
N ASP A 492 23.73 -1.32 -24.38
CA ASP A 492 24.78 -0.57 -23.68
C ASP A 492 24.38 0.79 -23.08
N ALA A 493 23.84 0.73 -21.86
CA ALA A 493 24.16 1.69 -20.80
C ALA A 493 24.14 0.96 -19.45
N LEU A 494 25.28 0.33 -19.15
CA LEU A 494 25.72 0.14 -17.78
C LEU A 494 26.09 1.52 -17.21
N ASP A 495 25.89 1.64 -15.89
CA ASP A 495 26.33 2.69 -14.98
C ASP A 495 25.32 3.80 -14.62
N GLU A 496 25.21 3.96 -13.29
CA GLU A 496 24.56 5.04 -12.51
C GLU A 496 23.03 4.95 -12.31
N TRP A 497 22.62 4.21 -11.25
CA TRP A 497 22.13 4.72 -9.94
C TRP A 497 21.38 3.61 -9.18
#